data_AF-A0A0N4UV19-F1
#
_entry.id   AF-A0A0N4UV19-F1
#
_cell.length_a   1.000
_cell.length_b   1.000
_cell.length_c   1.000
_cell.angle_alpha   90.00
_cell.angle_beta   90.00
_cell.angle_gamma   90.00
#
_symmetry.space_group_name_H-M   'P 1'
#
loop_
_entity.id
_entity.type
_entity.pdbx_description
1 polymer ?
#
loop_
_entity_poly.entity_id
_entity_poly.type
_entity_poly.pdbx_seq_one_letter_code
_entity_poly.pdbx_strand_id
1 'polypeptide(L)'
;MSSASGLLDVNVQTLKEGDVVTNNETGKHYFVRKTVLSPSLGGGPHGLGDPDDRSLRRLEAEAVIPRLMDERLEKVECRSVLNG
;
A
#
# COMPACT_ATOMS: atom_id res chain seq x y z
N MET A 1 1.81 -11.44 15.09
CA MET A 1 0.86 -10.41 15.57
C MET A 1 0.19 -9.85 14.33
N SER A 2 -1.06 -10.26 14.06
CA SER A 2 -1.77 -9.95 12.82
C SER A 2 -2.36 -8.54 12.94
N SER A 3 -1.82 -7.58 12.20
CA SER A 3 -2.44 -6.26 12.08
C SER A 3 -3.73 -6.43 11.29
N ALA A 4 -4.86 -6.48 11.99
CA ALA A 4 -6.16 -6.47 11.37
C ALA A 4 -6.34 -5.10 10.70
N SER A 5 -6.16 -5.03 9.38
CA SER A 5 -6.74 -3.99 8.54
C SER A 5 -8.25 -4.11 8.69
N GLY A 6 -8.79 -3.37 9.67
CA GLY A 6 -10.22 -3.24 9.90
C GLY A 6 -10.83 -2.50 8.74
N LEU A 7 -11.21 -3.24 7.70
CA LEU A 7 -11.98 -2.73 6.59
C LEU A 7 -13.32 -2.27 7.18
N LEU A 8 -13.53 -0.96 7.22
CA LEU A 8 -14.84 -0.40 7.54
C LEU A 8 -15.78 -0.87 6.43
N ASP A 9 -16.74 -1.73 6.74
CA ASP A 9 -17.76 -2.25 5.81
C ASP A 9 -18.80 -1.16 5.43
N VAL A 10 -18.36 0.09 5.42
CA VAL A 10 -19.17 1.30 5.26
C VAL A 10 -18.84 1.86 3.89
N ASN A 11 -19.86 2.10 3.08
CA ASN A 11 -19.68 2.74 1.79
C ASN A 11 -19.16 4.18 1.98
N VAL A 12 -17.87 4.39 1.71
CA VAL A 12 -17.19 5.68 1.90
C VAL A 12 -17.75 6.79 1.00
N GLN A 13 -18.43 6.43 -0.10
CA GLN A 13 -18.98 7.38 -1.07
C GLN A 13 -20.21 8.13 -0.54
N THR A 14 -20.95 7.54 0.41
CA THR A 14 -22.18 8.13 0.96
C THR A 14 -21.90 9.09 2.12
N LEU A 15 -20.70 9.06 2.69
CA LEU A 15 -20.31 9.87 3.84
C LEU A 15 -20.01 11.32 3.45
N LYS A 16 -20.40 12.26 4.31
CA LYS A 16 -20.09 13.69 4.19
C LYS A 16 -18.85 14.03 4.99
N GLU A 17 -18.18 15.10 4.57
CA GLU A 17 -17.03 15.61 5.32
C GLU A 17 -17.50 16.13 6.70
N GLY A 18 -16.79 15.72 7.75
CA GLY A 18 -17.15 16.03 9.14
C GLY A 18 -18.05 15.00 9.83
N ASP A 19 -18.54 13.98 9.12
CA ASP A 19 -19.29 12.89 9.74
C ASP A 19 -18.40 12.09 10.71
N VAL A 20 -19.02 11.55 11.76
CA VAL A 20 -18.36 10.66 12.73
C VAL A 20 -18.87 9.23 12.51
N VAL A 21 -17.97 8.35 12.08
CA VAL A 21 -18.25 6.92 11.89
C VAL A 21 -17.76 6.15 13.10
N THR A 22 -18.61 5.32 13.69
CA THR A 22 -18.22 4.44 14.79
C THR A 22 -18.00 3.04 14.25
N ASN A 23 -16.85 2.45 14.54
CA ASN A 23 -16.59 1.04 14.24
C ASN A 23 -17.27 0.18 15.32
N ASN A 24 -18.24 -0.63 14.91
CA ASN A 24 -19.08 -1.43 15.82
C ASN A 24 -18.30 -2.53 16.57
N GLU A 25 -17.18 -3.00 16.03
CA GLU A 25 -16.37 -4.07 16.62
C GLU A 25 -15.37 -3.56 17.66
N THR A 26 -14.84 -2.35 17.43
CA THR A 26 -13.78 -1.77 18.27
C THR A 26 -14.24 -0.59 19.12
N GLY A 27 -15.45 -0.08 18.89
CA GLY A 27 -15.99 1.12 19.53
C GLY A 27 -15.24 2.41 19.17
N LYS A 28 -14.33 2.37 18.19
CA LYS A 28 -13.51 3.53 17.80
C LYS A 28 -14.32 4.49 16.92
N HIS A 29 -14.19 5.78 17.18
CA HIS A 29 -14.79 6.83 16.36
C HIS A 29 -13.78 7.38 15.35
N TYR A 30 -14.22 7.54 14.11
CA TYR A 30 -13.43 8.04 12.99
C TYR A 30 -14.10 9.29 12.43
N PHE A 31 -13.33 10.36 12.25
CA PHE A 31 -13.80 11.57 11.57
C PHE A 31 -13.59 11.44 10.06
N VAL A 32 -14.65 11.64 9.29
CA VAL A 32 -14.58 11.59 7.83
C VAL A 32 -13.93 12.86 7.31
N ARG A 33 -12.79 12.71 6.61
CA ARG A 33 -12.14 13.77 5.85
C ARG A 33 -12.12 13.39 4.38
N LYS A 34 -12.50 14.30 3.50
CA LYS A 34 -12.44 14.06 2.05
C LYS A 34 -11.11 14.57 1.53
N THR A 35 -10.32 13.67 0.97
CA THR A 35 -9.08 14.00 0.26
C THR A 35 -9.34 14.06 -1.24
N VAL A 36 -8.53 14.83 -1.97
CA VAL A 36 -8.58 14.86 -3.44
C VAL A 36 -8.18 13.51 -4.04
N LEU A 37 -7.28 12.79 -3.35
CA LEU A 37 -6.83 11.45 -3.73
C LEU A 37 -7.74 10.37 -3.16
N SER A 38 -7.84 9.23 -3.86
CA SER A 38 -8.59 8.06 -3.37
C SER A 38 -7.96 7.51 -2.07
N PRO A 39 -8.74 6.78 -1.24
CA PRO A 39 -8.21 6.15 -0.03
C PRO A 39 -7.03 5.21 -0.29
N SER A 40 -6.99 4.55 -1.46
CA SER A 40 -5.88 3.70 -1.86
C SER A 40 -4.58 4.48 -2.13
N LEU A 41 -4.67 5.74 -2.56
CA LEU A 41 -3.52 6.56 -2.97
C LEU A 41 -3.07 7.54 -1.88
N GLY A 42 -3.99 8.07 -1.07
CA GLY A 42 -3.70 9.07 -0.03
C GLY A 42 -4.14 8.66 1.37
N GLY A 43 -4.55 7.41 1.56
CA GLY A 43 -4.98 6.88 2.85
C GLY A 43 -3.86 6.23 3.66
N GLY A 44 -4.25 5.30 4.53
CA GLY A 44 -3.33 4.59 5.43
C GLY A 44 -2.86 5.43 6.63
N PRO A 45 -2.15 4.82 7.58
CA PRO A 45 -1.74 5.46 8.85
C PRO A 45 -0.80 6.67 8.68
N HIS A 46 -0.12 6.77 7.53
CA HIS A 46 0.78 7.86 7.20
C HIS A 46 0.30 8.75 6.04
N GLY A 47 -0.89 8.48 5.48
CA GLY A 47 -1.39 9.23 4.31
C GLY A 47 -0.60 8.99 3.03
N LEU A 48 0.09 7.85 2.92
CA LEU A 48 0.96 7.49 1.78
C LEU A 48 0.36 6.42 0.87
N GLY A 49 -0.91 6.04 1.11
CA GLY A 49 -1.60 4.98 0.40
C GLY A 49 -1.86 3.75 1.27
N ASP A 50 -2.47 2.75 0.65
CA ASP A 50 -2.83 1.50 1.32
C ASP A 50 -1.62 0.55 1.42
N PRO A 51 -1.13 0.23 2.64
CA PRO A 51 0.01 -0.68 2.82
C PRO A 51 -0.29 -2.12 2.39
N ASP A 52 -1.56 -2.51 2.29
CA ASP A 52 -1.97 -3.84 1.86
C ASP A 52 -2.29 -3.90 0.36
N ASP A 53 -2.17 -2.79 -0.39
CA ASP A 53 -2.42 -2.77 -1.84
C ASP A 53 -1.46 -3.73 -2.56
N ARG A 54 -2.04 -4.62 -3.37
CA ARG A 54 -1.32 -5.61 -4.20
C ARG A 54 -1.67 -5.51 -5.67
N SER A 55 -2.41 -4.49 -6.08
CA SER A 55 -2.92 -4.31 -7.44
C SER A 55 -1.80 -4.32 -8.50
N LEU A 56 -0.63 -3.80 -8.17
CA LEU A 56 0.54 -3.75 -9.06
C LEU A 56 1.53 -4.90 -8.88
N ARG A 57 1.27 -5.85 -7.98
CA ARG A 57 2.23 -6.91 -7.62
C ARG A 57 2.73 -7.74 -8.79
N ARG A 58 1.85 -8.00 -9.75
CA ARG A 58 2.20 -8.72 -10.98
C ARG A 58 3.18 -7.93 -11.84
N LEU A 59 2.93 -6.64 -12.02
CA LEU A 59 3.77 -5.72 -12.78
C LEU A 59 5.14 -5.53 -12.11
N GLU A 60 5.17 -5.48 -10.78
CA GLU A 60 6.39 -5.48 -9.99
C GLU A 60 7.24 -6.73 -10.28
N ALA A 61 6.64 -7.91 -10.17
CA ALA A 61 7.32 -9.19 -10.38
C ALA A 61 7.79 -9.38 -11.83
N GLU A 62 6.99 -8.97 -12.82
CA GLU A 62 7.26 -9.23 -14.23
C GLU A 62 8.18 -8.19 -14.89
N ALA A 63 8.19 -6.94 -14.41
CA ALA A 63 8.89 -5.85 -15.10
C ALA A 63 9.77 -4.97 -14.19
N VAL A 64 9.22 -4.47 -13.08
CA VAL A 64 9.94 -3.47 -12.26
C VAL A 64 11.13 -4.10 -11.53
N ILE A 65 10.90 -5.23 -10.85
CA ILE A 65 11.95 -5.93 -10.10
C ILE A 65 13.07 -6.39 -11.04
N PRO A 66 12.81 -7.09 -12.17
CA PRO A 66 13.85 -7.48 -13.10
C PRO A 66 14.71 -6.30 -13.57
N ARG A 67 14.07 -5.20 -13.99
CA ARG A 67 14.79 -4.00 -14.44
C ARG A 67 15.72 -3.44 -13.36
N LEU A 68 15.23 -3.32 -12.13
CA LEU A 68 16.05 -2.81 -11.02
C LEU A 68 17.20 -3.76 -10.66
N MET A 69 17.00 -5.07 -10.81
CA MET A 69 18.07 -6.06 -10.62
C MET A 69 19.14 -5.92 -11.70
N ASP A 70 18.75 -5.74 -12.97
CA ASP A 70 19.69 -5.52 -14.07
C ASP A 70 20.54 -4.25 -13.82
N GLU A 71 19.90 -3.14 -13.48
CA GLU A 71 20.58 -1.87 -13.13
C GLU A 71 21.55 -2.02 -11.93
N ARG A 72 21.28 -2.97 -11.03
CA ARG A 72 22.17 -3.28 -9.92
C ARG A 72 23.31 -4.19 -10.36
N LEU A 73 23.04 -5.20 -11.18
CA LEU A 73 24.04 -6.14 -11.70
C LEU A 73 25.11 -5.41 -12.51
N GLU A 74 24.72 -4.44 -13.35
CA GLU A 74 25.67 -3.61 -14.10
C GLU A 74 26.68 -2.86 -13.22
N LYS A 75 26.31 -2.56 -11.98
CA LYS A 75 27.14 -1.80 -11.03
C LYS A 75 27.99 -2.69 -10.13
N VAL A 76 27.77 -4.00 -10.13
CA VAL A 76 28.50 -4.93 -9.27
C VAL A 76 29.60 -5.59 -10.10
N GLU A 77 30.84 -5.56 -9.62
CA GLU A 77 31.91 -6.34 -10.23
C GLU A 77 31.61 -7.84 -10.07
N CYS A 78 31.42 -8.53 -11.20
CA CYS A 78 31.33 -9.98 -11.20
C CYS A 78 32.65 -10.57 -10.70
N ARG A 79 32.59 -11.21 -9.53
CA ARG A 79 33.74 -11.87 -8.94
C ARG A 79 34.20 -13.02 -9.87
N SER A 80 35.52 -13.11 -10.03
CA SER A 80 36.27 -13.85 -11.06
C SER A 80 35.74 -15.23 -11.46
N VAL A 81 35.95 -15.56 -12.74
CA VAL A 81 35.73 -16.85 -13.40
C VAL A 81 36.05 -18.02 -12.46
N LEU A 82 35.06 -18.88 -12.21
CA LEU A 82 35.28 -20.16 -11.54
C LEU A 82 36.01 -21.06 -12.53
N ASN A 83 37.34 -21.09 -12.45
CA ASN A 83 38.15 -22.04 -13.20
C ASN A 83 37.84 -23.45 -12.68
N GLY A 84 37.31 -24.29 -13.55
CA GLY A 84 37.15 -25.74 -13.34
C GLY A 84 38.46 -26.48 -13.49
#